data_AF-A0A7C5LGH0-F1
#
_entry.id   AF-A0A7C5LGH0-F1
#
_cell.length_a   1.000
_cell.length_b   1.000
_cell.length_c   1.000
_cell.angle_alpha   90.00
_cell.angle_beta   90.00
_cell.angle_gamma   90.00
#
_symmetry.space_group_name_H-M   'P 1'
#
loop_
_entity.id
_entity.type
_entity.pdbx_description
1 polymer ?
#
loop_
_entity_poly.entity_id
_entity_poly.type
_entity_poly.pdbx_seq_one_letter_code
_entity_poly.pdbx_strand_id
1 'polypeptide(L)'
;MCDGVGNSAYVEAVVKIIFVGPLRTVFGCRELSLAAGDVETVRELLRRLANAAGGRGAEYLSDENPEQLVVSVDGEVVRDLERKLRGGETIILTPALSGGSAYSVRCLNCSARIPVQQGASETTCSGCGIKYSITWVSPTQPKIRRAVQT
;
A
#
# COMPACT_ATOMS: atom_id res chain seq x y z
N MET A 1 -12.94 21.89 4.34
CA MET A 1 -14.12 22.24 5.14
C MET A 1 -14.12 21.29 6.31
N CYS A 2 -13.61 21.74 7.45
CA CYS A 2 -13.63 20.98 8.69
C CYS A 2 -14.24 21.93 9.72
N ASP A 3 -15.55 21.92 9.82
CA ASP A 3 -16.26 22.61 10.89
C ASP A 3 -17.32 21.68 11.45
N GLY A 4 -17.30 21.54 12.77
CA GLY A 4 -18.22 20.71 13.53
C GLY A 4 -19.54 21.40 13.82
N VAL A 5 -20.59 20.59 14.02
CA VAL A 5 -21.85 20.97 14.67
C VAL A 5 -22.30 19.77 15.52
N GLY A 6 -22.80 20.03 16.73
CA GLY A 6 -23.02 19.03 17.76
C GLY A 6 -24.42 18.41 17.85
N ASN A 7 -24.47 17.45 18.79
CA ASN A 7 -25.58 17.00 19.65
C ASN A 7 -26.90 16.51 19.02
N SER A 8 -27.00 15.21 18.78
CA SER A 8 -28.21 14.40 19.04
C SER A 8 -27.85 12.91 19.04
N ALA A 9 -28.57 12.13 19.84
CA ALA A 9 -28.28 10.77 20.22
C ALA A 9 -28.44 9.75 19.07
N TYR A 10 -27.33 9.41 18.43
CA TYR A 10 -26.93 8.09 17.93
C TYR A 10 -25.43 8.27 17.72
N VAL A 11 -24.57 7.59 18.48
CA VAL A 11 -23.15 7.57 18.09
C VAL A 11 -23.14 6.74 16.82
N GLU A 12 -23.18 7.39 15.65
CA GLU A 12 -22.89 6.73 14.40
C GLU A 12 -21.59 5.99 14.63
N ALA A 13 -21.64 4.66 14.54
CA ALA A 13 -20.47 3.86 14.88
C ALA A 13 -19.37 4.31 13.91
N VAL A 14 -18.25 4.86 14.39
CA VAL A 14 -17.23 5.46 13.53
C VAL A 14 -16.07 4.50 13.38
N VAL A 15 -15.59 4.28 12.17
CA VAL A 15 -14.33 3.61 11.89
C VAL A 15 -13.23 4.65 11.80
N LYS A 16 -12.17 4.48 12.58
CA LYS A 16 -10.98 5.34 12.53
C LYS A 16 -9.93 4.68 11.64
N ILE A 17 -9.41 5.41 10.67
CA ILE A 17 -8.39 4.94 9.73
C ILE A 17 -7.10 5.70 10.00
N ILE A 18 -5.99 5.00 10.16
CA ILE A 18 -4.66 5.57 10.39
C ILE A 18 -3.79 5.23 9.18
N PHE A 19 -3.23 6.28 8.56
CA PHE A 19 -2.33 6.15 7.42
C PHE A 19 -0.87 6.12 7.88
N VAL A 20 -0.12 5.14 7.39
CA VAL A 20 1.31 4.98 7.68
C VAL A 20 2.15 5.20 6.41
N GLY A 21 3.31 5.82 6.60
CA GLY A 21 4.29 6.03 5.53
C GLY A 21 3.74 6.90 4.38
N PRO A 22 3.94 6.52 3.11
CA PRO A 22 3.59 7.36 1.96
C PRO A 22 2.08 7.60 1.82
N LEU A 23 1.22 6.77 2.44
CA LEU A 23 -0.23 7.00 2.44
C LEU A 23 -0.62 8.32 3.11
N ARG A 24 0.17 8.82 4.07
CA ARG A 24 -0.07 10.14 4.69
C ARG A 24 0.00 11.26 3.66
N THR A 25 0.93 11.17 2.72
CA THR A 25 1.10 12.14 1.64
C THR A 25 0.00 11.99 0.59
N VAL A 26 -0.41 10.75 0.28
CA VAL A 26 -1.49 10.45 -0.66
C VAL A 26 -2.80 11.11 -0.21
N PHE A 27 -3.16 10.94 1.07
CA PHE A 27 -4.42 11.47 1.62
C PHE A 27 -4.30 12.88 2.22
N GLY A 28 -3.09 13.39 2.41
CA GLY A 28 -2.86 14.71 3.02
C GLY A 28 -3.19 14.78 4.51
N CYS A 29 -3.46 13.64 5.16
CA CYS A 29 -3.78 13.56 6.58
C CYS A 29 -3.13 12.33 7.23
N ARG A 30 -3.07 12.32 8.56
CA ARG A 30 -2.57 11.16 9.34
C ARG A 30 -3.66 10.15 9.64
N GLU A 31 -4.89 10.62 9.74
CA GLU A 31 -6.05 9.80 10.07
C GLU A 31 -7.31 10.35 9.39
N LEU A 32 -8.28 9.47 9.21
CA LEU A 32 -9.60 9.75 8.66
C LEU A 32 -10.64 8.99 9.49
N SER A 33 -11.77 9.61 9.75
CA SER A 33 -12.92 8.98 10.41
C SER A 33 -14.05 8.82 9.40
N LEU A 34 -14.63 7.61 9.31
CA LEU A 34 -15.78 7.31 8.46
C LEU A 34 -16.92 6.75 9.32
N ALA A 35 -18.17 7.09 8.99
CA ALA A 35 -19.32 6.44 9.60
C ALA A 35 -19.37 4.96 9.15
N ALA A 36 -19.64 4.03 10.06
CA ALA A 36 -19.64 2.59 9.78
C ALA A 36 -20.85 2.14 8.96
N GLY A 37 -21.88 2.97 8.85
CA GLY A 37 -22.99 2.75 7.91
C GLY A 37 -22.60 2.97 6.45
N ASP A 38 -21.49 3.66 6.21
CA ASP A 38 -20.98 3.92 4.87
C ASP A 38 -20.13 2.74 4.34
N VAL A 39 -19.61 1.87 5.20
CA VAL A 39 -18.61 0.88 4.80
C VAL A 39 -18.82 -0.44 5.52
N GLU A 40 -19.39 -1.43 4.82
CA GLU A 40 -19.71 -2.73 5.43
C GLU A 40 -18.50 -3.65 5.59
N THR A 41 -17.51 -3.58 4.69
CA THR A 41 -16.37 -4.51 4.65
C THR A 41 -15.04 -3.79 4.44
N VAL A 42 -13.94 -4.47 4.78
CA VAL A 42 -12.59 -3.98 4.50
C VAL A 42 -12.38 -3.74 3.00
N ARG A 43 -12.92 -4.59 2.12
CA ARG A 43 -12.84 -4.39 0.66
C ARG A 43 -13.48 -3.07 0.24
N GLU A 44 -14.70 -2.81 0.70
CA GLU A 44 -15.43 -1.59 0.35
C GLU A 44 -14.71 -0.35 0.85
N LEU A 45 -14.10 -0.44 2.05
CA LEU A 45 -13.25 0.61 2.59
C LEU A 45 -12.10 0.95 1.63
N LEU A 46 -11.36 -0.07 1.19
CA LEU A 46 -10.21 0.11 0.31
C LEU A 46 -10.62 0.72 -1.03
N ARG A 47 -11.73 0.28 -1.61
CA ARG A 47 -12.27 0.84 -2.85
C ARG A 47 -12.62 2.31 -2.72
N ARG A 48 -13.30 2.69 -1.64
CA ARG A 48 -13.63 4.10 -1.37
C ARG A 48 -12.39 4.95 -1.20
N LEU A 49 -11.40 4.46 -0.48
CA LEU A 49 -10.12 5.16 -0.30
C LEU A 49 -9.36 5.28 -1.63
N ALA A 50 -9.33 4.24 -2.46
CA ALA A 50 -8.71 4.28 -3.78
C ALA A 50 -9.39 5.32 -4.70
N ASN A 51 -10.73 5.35 -4.69
CA ASN A 51 -11.52 6.34 -5.44
C ASN A 51 -11.25 7.77 -4.93
N ALA A 52 -11.25 7.98 -3.61
CA ALA A 52 -10.97 9.27 -2.99
C ALA A 52 -9.54 9.77 -3.25
N ALA A 53 -8.59 8.84 -3.40
CA ALA A 53 -7.21 9.19 -3.75
C ALA A 53 -7.07 9.69 -5.20
N GLY A 54 -8.06 9.44 -6.06
CA GLY A 54 -8.06 9.92 -7.45
C GLY A 54 -6.88 9.40 -8.27
N GLY A 55 -6.49 8.13 -8.03
CA GLY A 55 -5.34 7.49 -8.67
C GLY A 55 -3.98 7.71 -8.00
N ARG A 56 -3.89 8.58 -6.98
CA ARG A 56 -2.68 8.72 -6.16
C ARG A 56 -2.51 7.50 -5.25
N GLY A 57 -1.31 6.94 -5.16
CA GLY A 57 -1.06 5.79 -4.28
C GLY A 57 -1.74 4.50 -4.75
N ALA A 58 -2.11 4.39 -6.02
CA ALA A 58 -2.69 3.18 -6.62
C ALA A 58 -1.75 1.97 -6.48
N GLU A 59 -0.44 2.22 -6.41
CA GLU A 59 0.60 1.22 -6.12
C GLU A 59 0.55 0.64 -4.69
N TYR A 60 -0.32 1.19 -3.82
CA TYR A 60 -0.49 0.74 -2.44
C TYR A 60 -1.93 0.30 -2.15
N LEU A 61 -2.94 0.87 -2.81
CA LEU A 61 -4.36 0.74 -2.42
C LEU A 61 -5.18 -0.20 -3.32
N SER A 62 -4.52 -1.02 -4.14
CA SER A 62 -5.20 -1.96 -5.03
C SER A 62 -5.82 -3.14 -4.28
N ASP A 63 -7.12 -3.39 -4.50
CA ASP A 63 -7.80 -4.60 -4.04
C ASP A 63 -7.48 -5.84 -4.90
N GLU A 64 -6.82 -5.65 -6.05
CA GLU A 64 -6.30 -6.73 -6.90
C GLU A 64 -4.98 -7.29 -6.38
N ASN A 65 -4.22 -6.51 -5.59
CA ASN A 65 -2.93 -6.94 -5.04
C ASN A 65 -2.80 -6.60 -3.55
N PRO A 66 -3.52 -7.32 -2.67
CA PRO A 66 -3.55 -7.04 -1.24
C PRO A 66 -2.18 -7.25 -0.55
N GLU A 67 -1.23 -7.92 -1.19
CA GLU A 67 0.12 -8.09 -0.64
C GLU A 67 0.92 -6.79 -0.57
N GLN A 68 0.50 -5.74 -1.29
CA GLN A 68 1.12 -4.41 -1.28
C GLN A 68 0.61 -3.53 -0.13
N LEU A 69 -0.38 -4.00 0.63
CA LEU A 69 -1.00 -3.27 1.74
C LEU A 69 -1.22 -4.18 2.93
N VAL A 70 -0.57 -3.84 4.04
CA VAL A 70 -0.91 -4.43 5.34
C VAL A 70 -2.09 -3.66 5.91
N VAL A 71 -3.23 -4.35 6.04
CA VAL A 71 -4.41 -3.87 6.75
C VAL A 71 -4.42 -4.48 8.14
N SER A 72 -4.48 -3.64 9.16
CA SER A 72 -4.71 -4.08 10.53
C SER A 72 -6.01 -3.49 11.07
N VAL A 73 -6.82 -4.31 11.76
CA VAL A 73 -8.05 -3.90 12.44
C VAL A 73 -7.87 -4.19 13.92
N ASP A 74 -7.92 -3.16 14.75
CA ASP A 74 -7.69 -3.22 16.21
C ASP A 74 -6.38 -3.92 16.60
N GLY A 75 -5.34 -3.73 15.79
CA GLY A 75 -4.00 -4.30 16.01
C GLY A 75 -3.79 -5.70 15.43
N GLU A 76 -4.83 -6.35 14.91
CA GLU A 76 -4.71 -7.64 14.22
C GLU A 76 -4.55 -7.46 12.72
N VAL A 77 -3.64 -8.20 12.08
CA VAL A 77 -3.50 -8.18 10.62
C VAL A 77 -4.65 -8.94 9.98
N VAL A 78 -5.39 -8.28 9.10
CA VAL A 78 -6.55 -8.84 8.41
C VAL A 78 -6.17 -9.15 6.97
N ARG A 79 -6.31 -10.43 6.59
CA ARG A 79 -6.13 -10.90 5.21
C ARG A 79 -7.45 -11.13 4.48
N ASP A 80 -8.51 -11.39 5.23
CA ASP A 80 -9.86 -11.53 4.70
C ASP A 80 -10.49 -10.15 4.47
N LEU A 81 -10.55 -9.71 3.22
CA LEU A 81 -11.12 -8.42 2.85
C LEU A 81 -12.66 -8.39 2.98
N GLU A 82 -13.31 -9.55 3.12
CA GLU A 82 -14.75 -9.63 3.38
C GLU A 82 -15.10 -9.48 4.87
N ARG A 83 -14.08 -9.30 5.74
CA ARG A 83 -14.29 -8.99 7.16
C ARG A 83 -15.20 -7.76 7.28
N LYS A 84 -16.32 -7.96 7.97
CA LYS A 84 -17.29 -6.90 8.24
C LYS A 84 -16.75 -5.89 9.25
N LEU A 85 -17.00 -4.62 9.01
CA LEU A 85 -16.76 -3.52 9.93
C LEU A 85 -18.08 -3.19 10.64
N ARG A 86 -18.02 -3.02 11.97
CA ARG A 86 -19.18 -2.78 12.83
C ARG A 86 -19.23 -1.36 13.36
N GLY A 87 -18.13 -0.62 13.19
CA GLY A 87 -17.90 0.69 13.76
C GLY A 87 -17.31 0.62 15.18
N GLY A 88 -16.48 1.60 15.49
CA GLY A 88 -15.62 1.63 16.68
C GLY A 88 -14.21 1.08 16.41
N GLU A 89 -13.97 0.40 15.30
CA GLU A 89 -12.65 -0.15 14.99
C GLU A 89 -11.63 0.92 14.61
N THR A 90 -10.38 0.66 14.98
CA THR A 90 -9.20 1.37 14.47
C THR A 90 -8.52 0.54 13.41
N ILE A 91 -8.52 1.05 12.18
CA ILE A 91 -7.90 0.43 11.01
C ILE A 91 -6.57 1.12 10.73
N ILE A 92 -5.50 0.35 10.62
CA ILE A 92 -4.18 0.85 10.25
C ILE A 92 -3.87 0.35 8.84
N LEU A 93 -3.61 1.30 7.93
CA LEU A 93 -3.19 1.02 6.56
C LEU A 93 -1.72 1.33 6.42
N THR A 94 -0.93 0.30 6.17
CA THR A 94 0.52 0.38 5.99
C THR A 94 0.89 -0.23 4.65
N PRO A 95 1.47 0.54 3.72
CA PRO A 95 2.05 -0.05 2.52
C PRO A 95 3.03 -1.14 2.92
N ALA A 96 2.90 -2.31 2.29
CA ALA A 96 3.92 -3.33 2.45
C ALA A 96 5.24 -2.71 1.99
N LEU A 97 6.18 -2.56 2.92
CA LEU A 97 7.52 -2.06 2.65
C LEU A 97 8.30 -3.14 1.92
N SER A 98 7.91 -3.40 0.68
CA SER A 98 8.74 -4.06 -0.29
C SER A 98 9.86 -3.07 -0.64
N GLY A 99 11.10 -3.41 -0.29
CA GLY A 99 12.29 -2.62 -0.63
C GLY A 99 12.58 -2.50 -2.14
N GLY A 100 11.58 -2.70 -3.00
CA GLY A 100 11.64 -2.62 -4.45
C GLY A 100 10.26 -2.26 -5.03
N SER A 101 10.23 -1.45 -6.08
CA SER A 101 9.01 -1.13 -6.82
C SER A 101 8.61 -2.30 -7.73
N ALA A 102 7.32 -2.38 -8.07
CA ALA A 102 6.85 -3.39 -9.02
C ALA A 102 7.70 -3.36 -10.29
N TYR A 103 8.19 -4.53 -10.71
CA TYR A 103 9.01 -4.73 -11.91
C TYR A 103 10.24 -3.81 -12.03
N SER A 104 10.78 -3.31 -10.91
CA SER A 104 11.97 -2.46 -10.96
C SER A 104 12.80 -2.49 -9.68
N VAL A 105 14.11 -2.40 -9.86
CA VAL A 105 15.09 -2.36 -8.77
C VAL A 105 15.90 -1.07 -8.85
N ARG A 106 16.60 -0.70 -7.77
CA ARG A 106 17.63 0.34 -7.82
C ARG A 106 18.99 -0.29 -8.03
N CYS A 107 19.77 0.26 -8.95
CA CYS A 107 21.16 -0.09 -9.14
C CYS A 107 21.92 0.10 -7.82
N LEU A 108 22.64 -0.93 -7.38
CA LEU A 108 23.44 -0.84 -6.14
C LEU A 108 24.71 0.01 -6.30
N ASN A 109 25.06 0.40 -7.53
CA ASN A 109 26.21 1.25 -7.83
C ASN A 109 25.82 2.73 -8.04
N CYS A 110 24.97 3.02 -9.02
CA CYS A 110 24.61 4.39 -9.39
C CYS A 110 23.23 4.86 -8.93
N SER A 111 22.49 4.02 -8.18
CA SER A 111 21.11 4.29 -7.69
C SER A 111 20.03 4.52 -8.76
N ALA A 112 20.39 4.47 -10.05
CA ALA A 112 19.44 4.54 -11.16
C ALA A 112 18.39 3.43 -11.07
N ARG A 113 17.17 3.74 -11.51
CA ARG A 113 16.08 2.76 -11.55
C ARG A 113 16.27 1.85 -12.76
N ILE A 114 16.25 0.54 -12.52
CA ILE A 114 16.39 -0.48 -13.55
C ILE A 114 15.02 -1.17 -13.70
N PRO A 115 14.35 -1.06 -14.86
CA PRO A 115 13.19 -1.90 -15.14
C PRO A 115 13.63 -3.36 -15.28
N VAL A 116 12.84 -4.27 -14.73
CA VAL A 116 13.11 -5.71 -14.73
C VAL A 116 11.88 -6.42 -15.29
N GLN A 117 12.08 -7.12 -16.40
CA GLN A 117 11.03 -7.93 -17.00
C GLN A 117 10.60 -9.04 -16.04
N GLN A 118 9.30 -9.32 -15.97
CA GLN A 118 8.76 -10.35 -15.09
C GLN A 118 9.44 -11.71 -15.32
N GLY A 119 9.85 -12.36 -14.22
CA GLY A 119 10.53 -13.67 -14.26
C GLY A 119 11.98 -13.63 -14.73
N ALA A 120 12.55 -12.47 -15.07
CA ALA A 120 13.94 -12.37 -15.45
C ALA A 120 14.88 -12.79 -14.31
N SER A 121 15.92 -13.56 -14.66
CA SER A 121 16.98 -13.98 -13.73
C SER A 121 18.15 -13.00 -13.69
N GLU A 122 18.23 -12.07 -14.65
CA GLU A 122 19.30 -11.08 -14.79
C GLU A 122 18.76 -9.76 -15.35
N THR A 123 19.46 -8.67 -15.07
CA THR A 123 19.23 -7.35 -15.69
C THR A 123 20.53 -6.57 -15.78
N THR A 124 20.57 -5.56 -16.65
CA THR A 124 21.72 -4.67 -16.80
C THR A 124 21.31 -3.24 -16.50
N CYS A 125 22.10 -2.53 -15.68
CA CYS A 125 21.86 -1.12 -15.43
C CYS A 125 22.22 -0.30 -16.67
N SER A 126 21.25 0.43 -17.24
CA SER A 126 21.50 1.35 -18.36
C SER A 126 22.36 2.56 -17.99
N GLY A 127 22.45 2.90 -16.70
CA GLY A 127 23.24 4.06 -16.23
C GLY A 127 24.73 3.77 -16.08
N CYS A 128 25.12 2.59 -15.56
CA CYS A 128 26.52 2.26 -15.29
C CYS A 128 27.01 0.94 -15.92
N GLY A 129 26.17 0.27 -16.72
CA GLY A 129 26.53 -0.96 -17.44
C GLY A 129 26.66 -2.22 -16.60
N ILE A 130 26.59 -2.14 -15.27
CA ILE A 130 26.75 -3.32 -14.40
C ILE A 130 25.57 -4.27 -14.57
N LYS A 131 25.90 -5.55 -14.77
CA LYS A 131 24.95 -6.65 -14.82
C LYS A 131 24.69 -7.22 -13.42
N TYR A 132 23.43 -7.48 -13.11
CA TYR A 132 22.98 -8.01 -11.83
C TYR A 132 22.17 -9.28 -12.05
N SER A 133 22.28 -10.23 -11.11
CA SER A 133 21.32 -11.32 -11.00
C SER A 133 20.12 -10.90 -10.17
N ILE A 134 18.95 -11.31 -10.62
CA ILE A 134 17.65 -11.00 -10.03
C ILE A 134 17.09 -12.23 -9.33
N THR A 135 16.53 -11.99 -8.15
CA THR A 135 15.66 -12.91 -7.41
C THR A 135 14.30 -12.25 -7.23
N TRP A 136 13.27 -13.05 -6.97
CA TRP A 136 11.89 -12.55 -6.83
C TRP A 136 11.40 -12.82 -5.41
N VAL A 137 10.98 -11.77 -4.72
CA VAL A 137 10.32 -11.89 -3.40
C VAL A 137 8.86 -12.32 -3.60
N SER A 138 8.23 -11.81 -4.66
CA SER A 138 6.91 -12.19 -5.16
C SER A 138 6.93 -12.09 -6.70
N PRO A 139 5.90 -12.55 -7.43
CA PRO A 139 5.87 -12.50 -8.91
C PRO A 139 6.02 -11.10 -9.52
N THR A 140 5.83 -10.04 -8.74
CA THR A 140 5.90 -8.64 -9.19
C THR A 140 7.06 -7.87 -8.56
N GLN A 141 7.77 -8.47 -7.61
CA GLN A 141 8.78 -7.79 -6.79
C GLN A 141 10.18 -8.37 -7.02
N PRO A 142 10.93 -7.83 -7.99
CA PRO A 142 12.32 -8.20 -8.22
C PRO A 142 13.23 -7.62 -7.13
N LYS A 143 14.34 -8.31 -6.87
CA LYS A 143 15.40 -7.91 -5.96
C LYS A 143 16.76 -8.31 -6.53
N ILE A 144 17.73 -7.40 -6.47
CA ILE A 144 19.13 -7.71 -6.83
C ILE A 144 19.69 -8.69 -5.82
N ARG A 145 20.23 -9.82 -6.29
CA ARG A 145 20.94 -10.81 -5.46
C ARG A 145 22.43 -10.49 -5.39
N ARG A 146 23.09 -10.32 -6.54
CA ARG A 146 24.51 -9.98 -6.64
C ARG A 146 24.84 -9.33 -7.97
N ALA A 147 25.98 -8.64 -8.05
CA ALA A 147 26.59 -8.30 -9.33
C ALA A 147 27.07 -9.58 -10.02
N VAL A 148 26.89 -9.66 -11.35
CA VAL A 148 27.46 -10.72 -12.18
C VAL A 148 28.81 -10.21 -12.66
N GLN A 149 29.88 -10.88 -12.25
CA GLN A 149 31.21 -10.64 -12.81
C GLN A 149 31.23 -11.28 -14.21
N THR A 150 31.54 -10.47 -15.22
CA THR A 150 31.92 -10.93 -16.56
C THR A 150 33.36 -11.38 -16.57
#